data_AF-A0A6G3XIJ3-F1
#
_entry.id   AF-A0A6G3XIJ3-F1
#
_cell.length_a   1.000
_cell.length_b   1.000
_cell.length_c   1.000
_cell.angle_alpha   90.00
_cell.angle_beta   90.00
_cell.angle_gamma   90.00
#
_symmetry.space_group_name_H-M   'P 1'
#
loop_
_entity.id
_entity.type
_entity.pdbx_description
1 polymer ?
#
loop_
_entity_poly.entity_id
_entity_poly.type
_entity_poly.pdbx_seq_one_letter_code
_entity_poly.pdbx_strand_id
1 'polypeptide(L)'
;MAKLNQIIAVEKGVKSKAHQDLTAAHHGLQKTGLLAGISRTYQPKDEEGEQLPPESTLVQVKAEDVLRDTAVTLTRLFDVTATKDWANCTARADVKVDGRVLVSEVPVSYLLFLEKQLTDL
;
A
#
# COMPACT_ATOMS: atom_id res chain seq x y z
N MET A 1 20.02 4.88 9.46
CA MET A 1 19.79 3.89 8.39
C MET A 1 19.06 2.69 8.98
N ALA A 2 17.97 2.22 8.37
CA ALA A 2 17.24 1.04 8.85
C ALA A 2 18.08 -0.23 8.60
N LYS A 3 18.07 -1.19 9.53
CA LYS A 3 18.84 -2.44 9.35
C LYS A 3 18.11 -3.38 8.38
N LEU A 4 18.85 -4.15 7.58
CA LEU A 4 18.28 -5.08 6.59
C LEU A 4 17.27 -6.05 7.21
N ASN A 5 17.58 -6.62 8.37
CA ASN A 5 16.68 -7.51 9.10
C ASN A 5 15.36 -6.83 9.51
N GLN A 6 15.39 -5.54 9.85
CA GLN A 6 14.19 -4.76 10.18
C GLN A 6 13.33 -4.52 8.92
N ILE A 7 13.96 -4.23 7.79
CA ILE A 7 13.27 -4.03 6.51
C ILE A 7 12.61 -5.33 6.03
N ILE A 8 13.31 -6.46 6.10
CA ILE A 8 12.77 -7.78 5.76
C ILE A 8 11.56 -8.12 6.64
N ALA A 9 11.63 -7.82 7.95
CA ALA A 9 10.54 -8.11 8.88
C ALA A 9 9.25 -7.32 8.57
N VAL A 10 9.37 -6.08 8.06
CA VAL A 10 8.20 -5.23 7.76
C VAL A 10 7.70 -5.33 6.31
N GLU A 11 8.52 -5.82 5.37
CA GLU A 11 8.21 -5.86 3.93
C GLU A 11 6.86 -6.53 3.65
N LYS A 12 6.64 -7.70 4.22
CA LYS A 12 5.39 -8.47 4.00
C LYS A 12 4.16 -7.67 4.44
N GLY A 13 4.24 -7.02 5.61
CA GLY A 13 3.15 -6.19 6.14
C GLY A 13 2.90 -4.95 5.29
N VAL A 14 3.96 -4.27 4.85
CA VAL A 14 3.86 -3.08 3.98
C VAL A 14 3.25 -3.44 2.63
N LYS A 15 3.67 -4.56 2.01
CA LYS A 15 3.08 -5.05 0.74
C LYS A 15 1.60 -5.35 0.87
N SER A 16 1.20 -6.07 1.92
CA SER A 16 -0.20 -6.40 2.17
C SER A 16 -1.05 -5.15 2.38
N LYS A 17 -0.58 -4.20 3.20
CA LYS A 17 -1.27 -2.93 3.45
C LYS A 17 -1.40 -2.09 2.19
N ALA A 18 -0.33 -1.97 1.40
CA ALA A 18 -0.36 -1.21 0.15
C ALA A 18 -1.38 -1.78 -0.83
N HIS A 19 -1.48 -3.11 -0.96
CA HIS A 19 -2.47 -3.73 -1.82
C HIS A 19 -3.91 -3.47 -1.34
N GLN A 20 -4.15 -3.55 -0.03
CA GLN A 20 -5.45 -3.23 0.57
C GLN A 20 -5.84 -1.77 0.31
N ASP A 21 -4.91 -0.84 0.51
CA ASP A 21 -5.15 0.59 0.35
C ASP A 21 -5.45 0.97 -1.09
N LEU A 22 -4.68 0.45 -2.04
CA LEU A 22 -4.92 0.65 -3.47
C LEU A 22 -6.28 0.07 -3.90
N THR A 23 -6.64 -1.09 -3.36
CA THR A 23 -7.94 -1.72 -3.64
C THR A 23 -9.09 -0.87 -3.10
N ALA A 24 -8.96 -0.35 -1.88
CA ALA A 24 -9.95 0.54 -1.28
C ALA A 24 -10.10 1.85 -2.06
N ALA A 25 -8.98 2.48 -2.44
CA ALA A 25 -8.96 3.68 -3.27
C ALA A 25 -9.67 3.45 -4.61
N HIS A 26 -9.33 2.35 -5.29
CA HIS A 26 -9.95 1.98 -6.56
C HIS A 26 -11.47 1.80 -6.43
N HIS A 27 -11.94 1.06 -5.42
CA HIS A 27 -13.38 0.88 -5.18
C HIS A 27 -14.10 2.18 -4.79
N GLY A 28 -13.43 3.08 -4.06
CA GLY A 28 -13.98 4.40 -3.73
C GLY A 28 -14.22 5.24 -4.97
N LEU A 29 -13.24 5.27 -5.88
CA LEU A 29 -13.31 6.04 -7.13
C LEU A 29 -14.33 5.48 -8.14
N GLN A 30 -14.64 4.19 -8.08
CA GLN A 30 -15.70 3.58 -8.92
C GLN A 30 -17.11 4.12 -8.59
N LYS A 31 -17.32 4.66 -7.38
CA LYS A 31 -18.61 5.19 -6.94
C LYS A 31 -18.73 6.65 -7.34
N THR A 32 -19.07 6.92 -8.60
CA THR A 32 -19.17 8.28 -9.17
C THR A 32 -20.05 9.23 -8.35
N GLY A 33 -21.12 8.73 -7.73
CA GLY A 33 -21.98 9.52 -6.85
C GLY A 33 -21.27 10.09 -5.60
N LEU A 34 -20.15 9.49 -5.16
CA LEU A 34 -19.34 10.02 -4.05
C LEU A 34 -18.42 11.17 -4.49
N LEU A 35 -18.09 11.22 -5.78
CA LEU A 35 -17.22 12.23 -6.40
C LEU A 35 -18.02 13.45 -6.86
N ALA A 36 -19.33 13.32 -7.01
CA ALA A 36 -20.22 14.38 -7.47
C ALA A 36 -20.95 15.04 -6.30
N GLY A 37 -20.97 16.37 -6.28
CA GLY A 37 -21.88 17.16 -5.46
C GLY A 37 -23.06 17.66 -6.29
N ILE A 38 -24.22 17.78 -5.66
CA ILE A 38 -25.42 18.35 -6.29
C ILE A 38 -25.92 19.48 -5.38
N SER A 39 -26.28 20.60 -5.99
CA SER A 39 -27.05 21.67 -5.34
C SER A 39 -28.06 22.20 -6.35
N ARG A 40 -29.34 21.98 -6.08
CA ARG A 40 -30.44 22.41 -6.95
C ARG A 40 -31.49 23.13 -6.12
N THR A 41 -31.87 24.30 -6.60
CA THR A 41 -33.01 25.07 -6.09
C THR A 41 -34.02 25.17 -7.22
N TYR A 42 -35.25 24.76 -6.94
CA TYR A 42 -36.33 24.79 -7.92
C TYR A 42 -37.17 26.06 -7.75
N GLN A 43 -37.58 26.66 -8.88
CA GLN A 43 -38.50 27.78 -8.89
C GLN A 43 -39.79 27.37 -9.61
N PRO A 44 -40.97 27.63 -9.04
CA PRO A 44 -42.24 27.36 -9.69
C PRO A 44 -42.32 28.08 -11.05
N LYS A 45 -42.94 27.41 -12.03
CA LYS A 45 -43.04 27.93 -13.40
C LYS A 45 -44.10 29.03 -13.53
N ASP A 46 -45.13 28.99 -12.69
CA ASP A 46 -46.23 29.94 -12.60
C ASP A 46 -46.73 30.03 -11.13
N GLU A 47 -47.69 30.91 -10.87
CA GLU A 47 -48.21 31.18 -9.51
C GLU A 47 -48.97 30.00 -8.89
N GLU A 48 -49.42 29.03 -9.70
CA GLU A 48 -50.07 27.79 -9.25
C GLU A 48 -49.12 26.58 -9.28
N GLY A 49 -47.84 26.81 -9.59
CA GLY A 49 -46.85 25.76 -9.81
C GLY A 49 -46.43 25.02 -8.54
N GLU A 50 -46.11 23.73 -8.68
CA GLU A 50 -45.64 22.91 -7.58
C GLU A 50 -44.25 23.36 -7.10
N GLN A 51 -44.13 23.58 -5.78
CA GLN A 51 -42.88 23.96 -5.16
C GLN A 51 -42.11 22.73 -4.70
N LEU A 52 -41.04 22.40 -5.42
CA LEU A 52 -40.17 21.27 -5.09
C LEU A 52 -39.13 21.67 -4.03
N PRO A 53 -38.83 20.79 -3.06
CA PRO A 53 -37.78 21.05 -2.08
C PRO A 53 -36.40 21.11 -2.76
N PRO A 54 -35.46 21.91 -2.24
CA PRO A 54 -34.11 21.95 -2.76
C PRO A 54 -33.39 20.62 -2.52
N GLU A 55 -32.59 20.19 -3.49
CA GLU A 55 -31.72 19.01 -3.38
C GLU A 55 -30.28 19.46 -3.08
N SER A 56 -29.66 18.83 -2.08
CA SER A 56 -28.24 19.05 -1.78
C SER A 56 -27.53 17.78 -1.38
N THR A 57 -26.44 17.47 -2.09
CA THR A 57 -25.52 16.37 -1.79
C THR A 57 -24.09 16.93 -1.83
N LEU A 58 -23.35 16.76 -0.75
CA LEU A 58 -21.94 17.14 -0.70
C LEU A 58 -21.05 16.07 -1.34
N VAL A 59 -19.92 16.50 -1.91
CA VAL A 59 -18.86 15.60 -2.37
C VAL A 59 -18.30 14.85 -1.16
N GLN A 60 -18.30 13.52 -1.21
CA GLN A 60 -17.84 12.66 -0.12
C GLN A 60 -16.41 12.17 -0.32
N VAL A 61 -15.98 12.02 -1.58
CA VAL A 61 -14.64 11.59 -1.95
C VAL A 61 -14.02 12.65 -2.86
N LYS A 62 -12.82 13.12 -2.50
CA LYS A 62 -12.05 14.05 -3.33
C LYS A 62 -10.92 13.28 -4.01
N ALA A 63 -10.86 13.36 -5.34
CA ALA A 63 -9.82 12.67 -6.11
C ALA A 63 -8.40 13.09 -5.70
N GLU A 64 -8.20 14.36 -5.36
CA GLU A 64 -6.91 14.90 -4.91
C GLU A 64 -6.42 14.25 -3.61
N ASP A 65 -7.32 14.01 -2.66
CA ASP A 65 -6.99 13.34 -1.40
C ASP A 65 -6.65 11.88 -1.64
N VAL A 66 -7.43 11.20 -2.50
CA VAL A 66 -7.15 9.81 -2.90
C VAL A 66 -5.79 9.68 -3.58
N LEU A 67 -5.43 10.63 -4.47
CA LEU A 67 -4.12 10.64 -5.13
C LEU A 67 -2.98 10.87 -4.13
N ARG A 68 -3.17 11.77 -3.16
CA ARG A 68 -2.19 12.04 -2.10
C ARG A 68 -1.94 10.81 -1.23
N ASP A 69 -2.99 10.15 -0.79
CA ASP A 69 -2.89 8.93 0.02
C ASP A 69 -2.28 7.76 -0.77
N THR A 70 -2.62 7.66 -2.05
CA THR A 70 -2.03 6.69 -2.97
C THR A 70 -0.52 6.92 -3.13
N ALA A 71 -0.10 8.18 -3.30
CA ALA A 71 1.32 8.52 -3.40
C ALA A 71 2.09 8.12 -2.14
N VAL A 72 1.57 8.43 -0.95
CA VAL A 72 2.19 8.04 0.33
C VAL A 72 2.32 6.52 0.45
N THR A 73 1.27 5.79 0.07
CA THR A 73 1.23 4.33 0.09
C THR A 73 2.28 3.73 -0.83
N LEU A 74 2.35 4.21 -2.07
CA LEU A 74 3.30 3.74 -3.07
C LEU A 74 4.74 4.09 -2.72
N THR A 75 5.01 5.30 -2.21
CA THR A 75 6.35 5.69 -1.74
C THR A 75 6.84 4.72 -0.69
N ARG A 76 6.03 4.41 0.33
CA ARG A 76 6.43 3.45 1.37
C ARG A 76 6.69 2.05 0.81
N LEU A 77 5.85 1.59 -0.12
CA LEU A 77 6.03 0.29 -0.77
C LEU A 77 7.34 0.24 -1.57
N PHE A 78 7.62 1.30 -2.33
CA PHE A 78 8.82 1.40 -3.15
C PHE A 78 10.07 1.49 -2.30
N ASP A 79 10.09 2.33 -1.26
CA ASP A 79 11.24 2.51 -0.37
C ASP A 79 11.65 1.20 0.33
N VAL A 80 10.67 0.45 0.84
CA VAL A 80 10.93 -0.82 1.53
C VAL A 80 11.43 -1.90 0.55
N THR A 81 10.82 -1.98 -0.63
CA THR A 81 11.21 -2.95 -1.67
C THR A 81 12.62 -2.65 -2.17
N ALA A 82 12.85 -1.39 -2.53
CA ALA A 82 14.15 -0.83 -2.89
C ALA A 82 15.21 -1.21 -1.86
N THR A 83 15.02 -0.79 -0.61
CA THR A 83 16.02 -0.96 0.45
C THR A 83 16.41 -2.43 0.62
N LYS A 84 15.43 -3.34 0.55
CA LYS A 84 15.69 -4.78 0.61
C LYS A 84 16.49 -5.27 -0.60
N ASP A 85 16.06 -4.92 -1.81
CA ASP A 85 16.67 -5.42 -3.05
C ASP A 85 18.12 -4.94 -3.19
N TRP A 86 18.40 -3.66 -2.91
CA TRP A 86 19.77 -3.13 -2.89
C TRP A 86 20.64 -3.81 -1.83
N ALA A 87 20.13 -4.01 -0.62
CA ALA A 87 20.89 -4.64 0.45
C ALA A 87 21.17 -6.14 0.16
N ASN A 88 20.24 -6.84 -0.49
CA ASN A 88 20.43 -8.23 -0.90
C ASN A 88 21.58 -8.41 -1.91
N CYS A 89 21.90 -7.38 -2.71
CA CYS A 89 23.03 -7.43 -3.63
C CYS A 89 24.38 -7.57 -2.91
N THR A 90 24.52 -7.01 -1.70
CA THR A 90 25.80 -6.95 -0.97
C THR A 90 25.82 -7.80 0.29
N ALA A 91 24.68 -8.10 0.89
CA ALA A 91 24.62 -8.83 2.16
C ALA A 91 24.96 -10.31 1.98
N ARG A 92 26.01 -10.75 2.67
CA ARG A 92 26.57 -12.10 2.64
C ARG A 92 26.92 -12.56 4.06
N ALA A 93 26.87 -13.87 4.31
CA ALA A 93 27.40 -14.46 5.55
C ALA A 93 27.86 -15.90 5.34
N ASP A 94 28.70 -16.38 6.26
CA ASP A 94 29.08 -17.80 6.33
C ASP A 94 28.07 -18.59 7.14
N VAL A 95 27.81 -19.83 6.73
CA VAL A 95 27.12 -20.84 7.54
C VAL A 95 28.17 -21.67 8.28
N LYS A 96 28.14 -21.65 9.62
CA LYS A 96 29.06 -22.41 10.47
C LYS A 96 28.31 -23.39 11.37
N VAL A 97 28.82 -24.62 11.47
CA VAL A 97 28.37 -25.63 12.45
C VAL A 97 29.58 -26.03 13.28
N ASP A 98 29.47 -25.94 14.60
CA ASP A 98 30.56 -26.22 15.55
C ASP A 98 31.88 -25.51 15.20
N GLY A 99 31.78 -24.25 14.76
CA GLY A 99 32.93 -23.44 14.36
C GLY A 99 33.51 -23.75 12.97
N ARG A 100 33.06 -24.83 12.31
CA ARG A 100 33.45 -25.17 10.95
C ARG A 100 32.54 -24.48 9.94
N VAL A 101 33.13 -23.73 9.01
CA VAL A 101 32.41 -23.15 7.86
C VAL A 101 31.97 -24.27 6.93
N LEU A 102 30.67 -24.37 6.68
CA LEU A 102 30.07 -25.29 5.72
C LEU A 102 29.92 -24.65 4.34
N VAL A 103 29.46 -23.40 4.31
CA VAL A 103 29.35 -22.59 3.09
C VAL A 103 29.75 -21.16 3.43
N SER A 104 30.64 -20.57 2.64
CA SER A 104 31.18 -19.23 2.86
C SER A 104 30.53 -18.19 1.98
N GLU A 105 30.44 -16.96 2.50
CA GLU A 105 30.00 -15.76 1.77
C GLU A 105 28.74 -15.98 0.91
N VAL A 106 27.71 -16.62 1.47
CA VAL A 106 26.47 -16.88 0.72
C VAL A 106 25.51 -15.70 0.80
N PRO A 107 24.75 -15.39 -0.28
CA PRO A 107 23.75 -14.32 -0.29
C PRO A 107 22.65 -14.52 0.76
N VAL A 108 22.13 -13.42 1.32
CA VAL A 108 21.00 -13.43 2.28
C VAL A 108 19.77 -14.18 1.75
N SER A 109 19.45 -14.05 0.45
CA SER A 109 18.32 -14.78 -0.15
C SER A 109 18.48 -16.31 -0.05
N TYR A 110 19.70 -16.82 -0.18
CA TYR A 110 20.00 -18.24 -0.03
C TYR A 110 19.98 -18.66 1.44
N LEU A 111 20.46 -17.81 2.36
CA LEU A 111 20.40 -18.07 3.80
C LEU A 111 18.96 -18.21 4.30
N LEU A 112 18.05 -17.32 3.87
CA LEU A 112 16.62 -17.40 4.21
C LEU A 112 15.97 -18.67 3.63
N PHE A 113 16.41 -19.11 2.45
CA PHE A 113 15.97 -20.38 1.88
C PHE A 113 16.42 -21.57 2.75
N LEU A 114 17.71 -21.62 3.13
CA LEU A 114 18.24 -22.70 3.96
C LEU A 114 17.57 -22.76 5.34
N GLU A 115 17.36 -21.62 5.99
CA GLU A 115 16.63 -21.51 7.25
C GLU A 115 15.22 -22.11 7.15
N LYS A 116 14.51 -21.79 6.06
CA LYS A 116 13.19 -22.35 5.81
C LYS A 116 13.25 -23.87 5.65
N GLN A 117 14.18 -24.40 4.85
CA GLN A 117 14.31 -25.86 4.68
C GLN A 117 14.57 -26.59 6.00
N LEU A 118 15.37 -25.98 6.88
CA LEU A 118 15.63 -26.51 8.22
C LEU A 118 14.40 -26.47 9.14
N THR A 119 13.58 -25.43 9.02
CA THR A 119 12.36 -25.27 9.83
C THR A 119 11.23 -26.20 9.37
N ASP A 120 11.21 -26.54 8.08
CA ASP A 120 10.19 -27.41 7.48
C ASP A 120 10.47 -28.92 7.69
N LEU A 121 11.66 -29.30 8.20
CA LEU A 121 12.06 -30.67 8.54
C LEU A 121 11.58 -31.09 9.94
#